data_AF-A0AAP8TT56-F1
#
_entry.id   AF-A0AAP8TT56-F1
#
_cell.length_a   1.000
_cell.length_b   1.000
_cell.length_c   1.000
_cell.angle_alpha   90.00
_cell.angle_beta   90.00
_cell.angle_gamma   90.00
#
_symmetry.space_group_name_H-M   'P 1'
#
loop_
_entity.id
_entity.type
_entity.pdbx_description
1 polymer ?
#
loop_
_entity_poly.entity_id
_entity_poly.type
_entity_poly.pdbx_seq_one_letter_code
_entity_poly.pdbx_strand_id
1 'polypeptide(L)'
;MRKLLFAIKDALIVLVGTFIIALMLSFINAELSNNVVYDTLGKLDVIQIFDDTTANGVITLGVILSLITFIYVLVIRRDDD
;
A
#
# COMPACT_ATOMS: atom_id res chain seq x y z
N MET A 1 7.62 -4.30 23.35
CA MET A 1 6.35 -3.53 23.18
C MET A 1 6.54 -2.26 22.34
N ARG A 2 7.57 -1.43 22.59
CA ARG A 2 7.89 -0.24 21.74
C ARG A 2 8.15 -0.58 20.27
N LYS A 3 8.95 -1.61 19.99
CA LYS A 3 9.23 -2.09 18.63
C LYS A 3 7.98 -2.47 17.83
N LEU A 4 7.03 -3.16 18.48
CA LEU A 4 5.74 -3.50 17.88
C LEU A 4 4.92 -2.25 17.56
N LEU A 5 4.88 -1.27 18.47
CA LEU A 5 4.22 0.02 18.25
C LEU A 5 4.82 0.79 17.07
N PHE A 6 6.15 0.79 16.92
CA PHE A 6 6.81 1.38 15.75
C PHE A 6 6.48 0.63 14.46
N ALA A 7 6.53 -0.71 14.47
CA ALA A 7 6.17 -1.51 13.30
C ALA A 7 4.74 -1.25 12.85
N ILE A 8 3.78 -1.21 13.78
CA ILE A 8 2.37 -0.91 13.48
C ILE A 8 2.24 0.51 12.93
N LYS A 9 2.86 1.51 13.59
CA LYS A 9 2.80 2.91 13.17
C LYS A 9 3.34 3.07 11.75
N ASP A 10 4.53 2.54 11.46
CA ASP A 10 5.20 2.71 10.16
C ASP A 10 4.41 2.00 9.06
N ALA A 11 3.92 0.78 9.31
CA ALA A 11 3.06 0.06 8.38
C ALA A 11 1.74 0.80 8.09
N LEU A 12 1.14 1.41 9.12
CA LEU A 12 -0.11 2.16 8.99
C LEU A 12 0.09 3.48 8.23
N ILE A 13 1.24 4.14 8.40
CA ILE A 13 1.62 5.32 7.59
C ILE A 13 1.72 4.94 6.12
N VAL A 14 2.39 3.84 5.79
CA VAL A 14 2.51 3.35 4.41
C VAL A 14 1.12 3.07 3.82
N LEU A 15 0.27 2.37 4.58
CA LEU A 15 -1.08 1.99 4.14
C LEU A 15 -1.98 3.22 3.90
N VAL A 16 -2.03 4.15 4.86
CA VAL A 16 -2.84 5.37 4.72
C VAL A 16 -2.31 6.25 3.58
N GLY A 17 -0.99 6.36 3.44
CA GLY A 17 -0.38 7.10 2.34
C GLY A 17 -0.76 6.53 0.97
N THR A 18 -0.73 5.21 0.81
CA THR A 18 -1.19 4.58 -0.44
C THR A 18 -2.67 4.74 -0.67
N PHE A 19 -3.49 4.71 0.39
CA PHE A 19 -4.93 4.95 0.28
C PHE A 19 -5.26 6.36 -0.21
N ILE A 20 -4.55 7.37 0.31
CA ILE A 20 -4.68 8.76 -0.14
C ILE A 20 -4.27 8.88 -1.61
N ILE A 21 -3.16 8.26 -2.02
CA ILE A 21 -2.72 8.28 -3.42
C ILE A 21 -3.76 7.63 -4.33
N ALA A 22 -4.28 6.45 -3.98
CA ALA A 22 -5.31 5.77 -4.76
C ALA A 22 -6.60 6.61 -4.87
N LEU A 23 -7.02 7.26 -3.78
CA LEU A 23 -8.14 8.20 -3.81
C LEU A 23 -7.87 9.36 -4.76
N MET A 24 -6.71 10.01 -4.67
CA MET A 24 -6.36 11.12 -5.56
C MET A 24 -6.37 10.69 -7.03
N LEU A 25 -5.81 9.51 -7.34
CA LEU A 25 -5.80 8.94 -8.68
C LEU A 25 -7.21 8.67 -9.21
N SER A 26 -8.08 8.12 -8.36
CA SER A 26 -9.48 7.88 -8.68
C SER A 26 -10.24 9.20 -8.92
N PHE A 27 -9.99 10.24 -8.10
CA PHE A 27 -10.66 11.54 -8.22
C PHE A 27 -10.29 12.32 -9.48
N ILE A 28 -9.01 12.32 -9.86
CA ILE A 28 -8.54 13.04 -11.05
C ILE A 28 -8.84 12.29 -12.34
N ASN A 29 -9.49 11.11 -12.24
CA ASN A 29 -9.72 10.20 -13.35
C ASN A 29 -8.46 10.04 -14.21
N ALA A 30 -7.29 9.97 -13.54
CA ALA A 30 -6.02 9.87 -14.23
C ALA A 30 -6.12 8.59 -15.06
N GLU A 31 -5.99 8.73 -16.38
CA GLU A 31 -5.95 7.62 -17.34
C GLU A 31 -4.66 6.79 -17.14
N LEU A 32 -4.49 6.24 -15.95
CA LEU A 32 -3.50 5.24 -15.60
C LEU A 32 -3.95 3.85 -16.06
N SER A 33 -5.09 3.74 -16.76
CA SER A 33 -5.57 2.49 -17.37
C SER A 33 -4.55 1.84 -18.32
N ASN A 34 -3.52 2.57 -18.75
CA ASN A 34 -2.39 2.06 -19.54
C ASN A 34 -1.18 1.61 -18.70
N ASN A 35 -1.23 1.71 -17.37
CA ASN A 35 -0.12 1.30 -16.52
C ASN A 35 -0.23 -0.19 -16.18
N VAL A 36 0.41 -1.01 -17.03
CA VAL A 36 0.41 -2.48 -16.98
C VAL A 36 0.70 -3.03 -15.59
N VAL A 37 1.57 -2.37 -14.81
CA VAL A 37 1.95 -2.84 -13.47
C VAL A 37 0.77 -2.74 -12.51
N TYR A 38 0.13 -1.58 -12.41
CA TYR A 38 -1.00 -1.39 -11.51
C TYR A 38 -2.23 -2.16 -11.96
N ASP A 39 -2.50 -2.24 -13.26
CA ASP A 39 -3.61 -3.04 -13.79
C ASP A 39 -3.43 -4.54 -13.51
N THR A 40 -2.20 -5.06 -13.67
CA THR A 40 -1.89 -6.45 -13.32
C THR A 40 -2.08 -6.71 -11.83
N LEU A 41 -1.68 -5.76 -10.98
CA LEU A 41 -1.82 -5.88 -9.53
C LEU A 41 -3.28 -5.72 -9.08
N GLY A 42 -4.07 -4.89 -9.74
CA GLY A 42 -5.51 -4.78 -9.52
C GLY A 42 -6.25 -6.05 -9.88
N LYS A 43 -5.81 -6.76 -10.93
CA LYS A 43 -6.34 -8.07 -11.33
C LYS A 43 -6.02 -9.20 -10.35
N LEU A 44 -5.10 -9.01 -9.40
CA LEU A 44 -4.87 -9.99 -8.33
C LEU A 44 -6.04 -10.06 -7.35
N ASP A 45 -6.97 -9.10 -7.42
CA ASP A 45 -8.21 -9.09 -6.66
C ASP A 45 -8.01 -9.22 -5.14
N VAL A 46 -6.88 -8.70 -4.65
CA VAL A 46 -6.55 -8.72 -3.22
C VAL A 46 -7.44 -7.73 -2.48
N ILE A 47 -7.68 -6.56 -3.09
CA ILE A 47 -8.57 -5.51 -2.58
C ILE A 47 -9.30 -4.85 -3.76
N GLN A 48 -10.64 -4.92 -3.73
CA GLN A 48 -11.53 -4.20 -4.64
C GLN A 48 -12.34 -3.16 -3.86
N ILE A 49 -11.90 -1.90 -3.92
CA ILE A 49 -12.59 -0.76 -3.29
C ILE A 49 -13.04 0.25 -4.34
N PHE A 50 -12.32 0.34 -5.46
CA PHE A 50 -12.60 1.23 -6.57
C PHE A 50 -13.07 0.41 -7.78
N ASP A 51 -13.85 1.03 -8.67
CA ASP A 51 -14.23 0.40 -9.94
C ASP A 51 -13.03 0.36 -10.93
N ASP A 52 -12.03 1.23 -10.73
CA ASP A 52 -10.80 1.26 -11.51
C ASP A 52 -9.78 0.21 -11.01
N THR A 53 -9.39 -0.71 -11.90
CA THR A 53 -8.38 -1.74 -11.63
C THR A 53 -7.03 -1.14 -11.25
N THR A 54 -6.68 0.03 -11.78
CA THR A 54 -5.44 0.73 -11.46
C THR A 54 -5.42 1.18 -10.01
N ALA A 55 -6.49 1.84 -9.54
CA ALA A 55 -6.61 2.29 -8.17
C ALA A 55 -6.57 1.11 -7.18
N ASN A 56 -7.24 0.02 -7.51
CA ASN A 56 -7.15 -1.24 -6.75
C ASN A 56 -5.72 -1.81 -6.74
N GLY A 57 -5.00 -1.71 -7.85
CA GLY A 57 -3.59 -2.09 -7.95
C GLY A 57 -2.67 -1.26 -7.04
N VAL A 58 -2.91 0.05 -6.94
CA VAL A 58 -2.17 0.94 -6.02
C VAL A 58 -2.42 0.57 -4.57
N ILE A 59 -3.67 0.27 -4.21
CA ILE A 59 -4.02 -0.21 -2.85
C ILE A 59 -3.36 -1.55 -2.56
N THR A 60 -3.40 -2.48 -3.52
CA THR A 60 -2.78 -3.80 -3.39
C THR A 60 -1.27 -3.69 -3.14
N LEU A 61 -0.59 -2.81 -3.89
CA LEU A 61 0.82 -2.47 -3.62
C LEU A 61 1.02 -1.87 -2.23
N GLY A 62 0.14 -0.96 -1.82
CA GLY A 62 0.16 -0.36 -0.50
C GLY A 62 0.11 -1.38 0.63
N VAL A 63 -0.74 -2.39 0.49
CA VAL A 63 -0.84 -3.48 1.46
C VAL A 63 0.40 -4.35 1.47
N ILE A 64 0.94 -4.72 0.30
CA ILE A 64 2.17 -5.51 0.20
C ILE A 64 3.33 -4.75 0.85
N LEU A 65 3.48 -3.46 0.55
CA LEU A 65 4.52 -2.61 1.12
C LEU A 65 4.33 -2.44 2.64
N SER A 66 3.09 -2.22 3.10
CA SER A 66 2.77 -2.13 4.53
C SER A 66 3.17 -3.39 5.29
N LEU A 67 2.88 -4.58 4.73
CA LEU A 67 3.31 -5.88 5.26
C LEU A 67 4.84 -6.02 5.29
N ILE A 68 5.52 -5.65 4.21
CA ILE A 68 6.99 -5.70 4.14
C ILE A 68 7.59 -4.75 5.19
N THR A 69 7.08 -3.52 5.31
CA THR A 69 7.51 -2.54 6.31
C THR A 69 7.30 -3.06 7.72
N PHE A 70 6.12 -3.64 8.00
CA PHE A 70 5.83 -4.23 9.29
C PHE A 70 6.85 -5.33 9.66
N ILE A 71 7.08 -6.29 8.76
CA ILE A 71 8.01 -7.39 8.97
C ILE A 71 9.45 -6.87 9.12
N TYR A 72 9.84 -5.92 8.27
CA TYR A 72 11.16 -5.32 8.33
C TYR A 72 11.41 -4.65 9.69
N VAL A 73 10.47 -3.83 10.16
CA VAL A 73 10.61 -3.15 11.46
C VAL A 73 10.56 -4.14 12.62
N LEU A 74 9.72 -5.17 12.55
CA LEU A 74 9.58 -6.14 13.64
C LEU A 74 10.79 -7.09 13.75
N VAL A 75 11.24 -7.63 12.61
CA VAL A 75 12.21 -8.74 12.56
C VAL A 75 13.62 -8.26 12.26
N ILE A 76 13.77 -7.34 11.32
CA ILE A 76 15.09 -7.02 10.73
C ILE A 76 15.71 -5.80 11.39
N ARG A 77 14.93 -4.74 11.63
CA ARG A 77 15.41 -3.51 12.25
C ARG A 77 15.92 -3.85 13.66
N ARG A 78 17.23 -3.71 13.86
CA ARG A 78 17.80 -3.71 15.21
C ARG A 78 17.46 -2.36 15.82
N ASP A 79 17.06 -2.40 17.09
CA ASP A 79 16.88 -1.19 17.88
C ASP A 79 18.30 -0.66 18.13
N ASP A 80 18.86 0.02 17.12
CA ASP A 80 20.06 0.84 17.30
C ASP A 80 19.56 2.11 18.00
N ASP A 81 19.62 2.09 19.33
CA ASP A 81 19.33 3.23 20.22
C ASP A 81 20.22 4.45 19.90
#